data_AF-A0A3B7QZV9-F1
#
_entry.id   AF-A0A3B7QZV9-F1
#
_cell.length_a   1.000
_cell.length_b   1.000
_cell.length_c   1.000
_cell.angle_alpha   90.00
_cell.angle_beta   90.00
_cell.angle_gamma   90.00
#
_symmetry.space_group_name_H-M   'P 1'
#
loop_
_entity.id
_entity.type
_entity.pdbx_description
1 polymer ?
#
loop_
_entity_poly.entity_id
_entity_poly.type
_entity_poly.pdbx_seq_one_letter_code
_entity_poly.pdbx_strand_id
1 'polypeptide(L)' 'MENLTETQARAYVHQWLSNHPERIEGRRANSFALRQWHDAAVLRLRQGIAADAEFILNRFATKSETHSMG' A
#
# COMPACT_ATOMS: atom_id res chain seq x y z
N MET A 1 -10.43 -1.49 -18.72
CA MET A 1 -10.28 -0.83 -17.40
C MET A 1 -9.47 0.41 -17.64
N GLU A 2 -10.06 1.58 -17.39
CA GLU A 2 -9.33 2.84 -17.51
C GLU A 2 -8.25 2.90 -16.42
N ASN A 3 -7.02 3.25 -16.79
CA ASN A 3 -5.93 3.40 -15.84
C ASN A 3 -6.27 4.57 -14.91
N LEU A 4 -6.12 4.36 -13.60
CA LEU A 4 -6.30 5.43 -12.63
C LEU A 4 -5.22 6.49 -12.85
N THR A 5 -5.62 7.77 -12.86
CA THR A 5 -4.66 8.87 -12.80
C THR A 5 -3.85 8.78 -11.51
N GLU A 6 -2.67 9.39 -11.47
CA GLU A 6 -1.85 9.39 -10.26
C GLU A 6 -2.62 9.94 -9.04
N THR A 7 -3.41 11.00 -9.22
CA THR A 7 -4.24 11.57 -8.17
C THR A 7 -5.29 10.57 -7.65
N GLN A 8 -5.98 9.87 -8.56
CA GLN A 8 -6.97 8.85 -8.18
C GLN A 8 -6.31 7.66 -7.48
N ALA A 9 -5.14 7.22 -7.97
CA ALA A 9 -4.38 6.15 -7.36
C ALA A 9 -3.89 6.50 -5.95
N ARG A 10 -3.38 7.72 -5.74
CA ARG A 10 -2.99 8.22 -4.41
C ARG A 10 -4.20 8.30 -3.47
N ALA A 11 -5.33 8.81 -3.95
CA ALA A 11 -6.56 8.90 -3.16
C ALA A 11 -7.07 7.52 -2.74
N TYR A 12 -7.04 6.54 -3.65
CA TYR A 12 -7.43 5.15 -3.35
C TYR A 12 -6.56 4.55 -2.24
N VAL A 13 -5.24 4.69 -2.36
CA VAL A 13 -4.30 4.20 -1.34
C VAL A 13 -4.57 4.87 0.00
N HIS A 14 -4.69 6.21 0.04
CA HIS A 14 -5.00 6.94 1.27
C HIS A 14 -6.31 6.49 1.92
N GLN A 15 -7.36 6.29 1.12
CA GLN A 15 -8.66 5.84 1.61
C GLN A 15 -8.56 4.42 2.18
N TRP A 16 -7.86 3.52 1.49
CA TRP A 16 -7.64 2.15 1.96
C TRP A 16 -6.90 2.13 3.30
N LEU A 17 -5.81 2.91 3.42
CA LEU A 17 -5.05 3.06 4.67
C LEU A 17 -5.92 3.57 5.82
N SER A 18 -6.79 4.54 5.54
CA SER A 18 -7.68 5.14 6.54
C SER A 18 -8.78 4.16 6.99
N ASN A 19 -9.18 3.24 6.12
CA ASN A 19 -10.15 2.18 6.44
C ASN A 19 -9.51 0.98 7.16
N HIS A 20 -8.18 0.88 7.14
CA HIS A 20 -7.41 -0.22 7.74
C HIS A 20 -6.32 0.28 8.69
N PRO A 21 -6.64 1.15 9.67
CA PRO A 21 -5.66 1.71 10.58
C PRO A 21 -4.95 0.63 11.41
N GLU A 22 -5.63 -0.48 11.73
CA GLU A 22 -5.10 -1.61 12.49
C GLU A 22 -3.90 -2.29 11.80
N ARG A 23 -3.80 -2.15 10.47
CA ARG A 23 -2.70 -2.71 9.68
C ARG A 23 -1.45 -1.83 9.72
N ILE A 24 -1.61 -0.55 10.07
CA ILE A 24 -0.53 0.43 10.15
C ILE A 24 -0.05 0.55 11.60
N GLU A 25 -0.99 0.69 12.54
CA GLU A 25 -0.74 1.01 13.95
C GLU A 25 0.09 -0.05 14.70
N GLY A 26 0.07 -1.32 14.26
CA GLY A 26 0.75 -2.41 14.96
C GLY A 26 2.08 -2.89 14.34
N ARG A 27 2.42 -2.51 13.10
CA ARG A 27 3.46 -3.24 12.33
C ARG A 27 4.55 -2.42 11.67
N ARG A 28 4.43 -1.10 11.54
CA ARG A 28 5.49 -0.25 10.98
C ARG A 28 5.50 1.14 11.60
N ALA A 29 6.39 1.37 12.56
CA ALA A 29 6.73 2.71 13.04
C ALA A 29 7.61 3.49 12.04
N ASN A 30 8.06 2.84 10.95
CA ASN A 30 8.97 3.44 9.98
C ASN A 30 8.23 4.14 8.83
N SER A 31 8.21 5.47 8.89
CA SER A 31 7.59 6.36 7.89
C SER A 31 8.15 6.17 6.47
N PHE A 32 9.42 5.75 6.33
CA PHE A 32 10.03 5.49 5.02
C PHE A 32 9.45 4.24 4.35
N ALA A 33 9.25 3.18 5.12
CA ALA A 33 8.67 1.93 4.63
C ALA A 33 7.19 2.10 4.24
N LEU A 34 6.45 2.94 4.97
CA LEU A 34 5.07 3.32 4.62
C LEU A 34 5.04 4.07 3.28
N ARG A 35 5.97 5.01 3.06
CA ARG A 35 6.05 5.78 1.83
C ARG A 35 6.41 4.96 0.61
N GLN A 36 7.37 4.03 0.71
CA GLN A 36 7.72 3.15 -0.42
C GLN A 36 6.55 2.26 -0.85
N TRP A 37 5.76 1.79 0.09
CA TRP A 37 4.56 1.02 -0.21
C TRP A 37 3.49 1.86 -0.90
N HIS A 38 3.25 3.07 -0.40
CA HIS A 38 2.32 4.00 -1.02
C HIS A 38 2.70 4.23 -2.50
N ASP A 39 3.97 4.47 -2.78
CA ASP A 39 4.46 4.67 -4.15
C ASP A 39 4.29 3.41 -5.03
N ALA A 40 4.60 2.23 -4.49
CA ALA A 40 4.43 0.96 -5.21
C ALA A 40 2.97 0.64 -5.53
N ALA A 41 2.04 0.88 -4.60
CA ALA A 41 0.61 0.68 -4.82
C ALA A 41 0.06 1.67 -5.88
N VAL A 42 0.49 2.93 -5.82
CA VAL A 42 0.13 3.95 -6.81
C VAL A 42 0.62 3.56 -8.21
N LEU A 43 1.86 3.08 -8.33
CA LEU A 43 2.42 2.64 -9.62
C LEU A 43 1.58 1.50 -10.25
N ARG A 44 1.10 0.56 -9.43
CA ARG A 44 0.33 -0.60 -9.88
C ARG A 44 -1.11 -0.26 -10.25
N LEU A 45 -1.73 0.67 -9.52
CA LEU A 45 -3.02 1.26 -9.89
C LEU A 45 -2.93 1.99 -11.23
N ARG A 46 -1.84 2.74 -11.46
CA ARG A 46 -1.58 3.43 -12.73
C ARG A 46 -1.33 2.48 -13.91
N GLN A 47 -0.85 1.26 -13.64
CA GLN A 47 -0.68 0.20 -14.64
C GLN A 47 -1.99 -0.54 -14.95
N GLY A 48 -3.11 -0.14 -14.32
CA GLY A 48 -4.43 -0.75 -14.56
C GLY A 48 -4.65 -2.06 -13.83
N ILE A 49 -3.77 -2.42 -12.89
CA ILE A 49 -3.84 -3.69 -12.16
C ILE A 49 -4.42 -3.44 -10.76
N ALA A 50 -5.70 -3.05 -10.72
CA ALA A 50 -6.39 -2.70 -9.47
C ALA A 50 -6.42 -3.86 -8.45
N ALA A 51 -6.58 -5.10 -8.93
CA ALA A 51 -6.51 -6.30 -8.08
C ALA A 51 -5.13 -6.49 -7.42
N ASP A 52 -4.06 -6.16 -8.15
CA ASP A 52 -2.68 -6.28 -7.66
C ASP A 52 -2.35 -5.16 -6.68
N ALA A 53 -2.94 -3.97 -6.85
CA ALA A 53 -2.83 -2.89 -5.88
C ALA A 53 -3.43 -3.25 -4.53
N GLU A 54 -4.63 -3.84 -4.49
CA GLU A 54 -5.22 -4.33 -3.24
C GLU A 54 -4.39 -5.46 -2.63
N PHE A 55 -3.90 -6.40 -3.46
CA PHE A 55 -3.00 -7.46 -2.98
C PHE A 55 -1.69 -6.89 -2.40
N ILE A 56 -1.11 -5.86 -3.01
CA ILE A 56 0.08 -5.16 -2.49
C ILE A 56 -0.27 -4.44 -1.19
N LEU A 57 -1.38 -3.71 -1.16
CA LEU A 57 -1.86 -3.04 0.05
C LEU A 57 -2.01 -4.04 1.20
N ASN A 58 -2.72 -5.12 0.95
CA ASN A 58 -2.91 -6.19 1.91
C ASN A 58 -1.58 -6.85 2.31
N ARG A 59 -0.73 -7.23 1.34
CA ARG A 59 0.56 -7.90 1.60
C ARG A 59 1.52 -7.01 2.40
N PHE A 60 1.63 -5.73 2.08
CA PHE A 60 2.54 -4.82 2.76
C PHE A 60 2.03 -4.40 4.13
N ALA A 61 0.72 -4.22 4.29
CA ALA A 61 0.11 -3.92 5.57
C ALA A 61 0.08 -5.15 6.52
N THR A 62 0.13 -6.37 5.96
CA THR A 62 0.19 -7.62 6.74
C THR A 62 1.61 -8.13 6.98
N LYS A 63 2.60 -7.77 6.16
CA LYS A 63 3.99 -8.12 6.46
C LYS A 63 4.44 -7.33 7.69
N SER A 64 4.42 -7.99 8.86
CA SER A 64 5.30 -7.59 9.96
C SER A 64 6.69 -7.41 9.39
N GLU A 65 7.45 -6.48 9.96
CA GLU A 65 8.90 -6.54 9.92
C GLU A 65 9.33 -7.84 10.62
N THR A 66 9.07 -9.00 10.01
CA THR A 66 9.90 -10.17 10.26
C THR A 66 11.22 -9.80 9.63
N HIS A 67 12.03 -9.10 10.43
CA HIS A 67 13.47 -9.21 10.36
C HIS A 67 13.76 -10.69 10.26
N SER A 68 14.06 -11.16 9.05
CA SER A 68 14.98 -12.28 8.90
C SER A 68 16.32 -11.78 9.46
N MET A 69 16.46 -11.80 10.78
CA MET A 69 17.75 -12.10 11.38
C MET A 69 17.85 -13.62 11.34
N GLY A 70 18.53 -14.11 10.31
CA GLY A 70 18.94 -15.49 10.14
C GLY A 70 20.28 -15.47 9.43
#